data_AF-F2KSE9-F1
#
_entry.id   AF-F2KSE9-F1
#
_cell.length_a   1.000
_cell.length_b   1.000
_cell.length_c   1.000
_cell.angle_alpha   90.00
_cell.angle_beta   90.00
_cell.angle_gamma   90.00
#
_symmetry.space_group_name_H-M   'P 1'
#
loop_
_entity.id
_entity.type
_entity.pdbx_description
1 polymer ?
#
loop_
_entity_poly.entity_id
_entity_poly.type
_entity_poly.pdbx_seq_one_letter_code
_entity_poly.pdbx_strand_id
1 'polypeptide(L)'
;MEELLLPLVYWFGLVVAFAGLVGYSSLPSYEFDRHERYVRAIAAFYLVATFCFLLHAVSHVFRPICVYIELFVVLALFAASLYLMLDTGVERFDARRFKDALLYGAVAWLMGRHMTFVEEYPVEASVIMACLSFPVFAVSAYLFYSIRKKAIYFNFEEHRVIISSSFFIVYLTGLGSMSLDFPSVHYALELVSSGILLFVLYRMWKVARVFINA
;
A
#
# COMPACT_ATOMS: atom_id res chain seq x y z
N MET A 1 4.86 28.04 -4.68
CA MET A 1 3.65 27.17 -4.61
C MET A 1 4.03 25.76 -4.18
N GLU A 2 5.03 25.11 -4.80
CA GLU A 2 5.53 23.79 -4.37
C GLU A 2 6.11 23.77 -2.94
N GLU A 3 6.83 24.82 -2.52
CA GLU A 3 7.33 24.98 -1.13
C GLU A 3 6.22 25.01 -0.06
N LEU A 4 5.00 25.41 -0.43
CA LEU A 4 3.85 25.49 0.47
C LEU A 4 3.10 24.16 0.55
N LEU A 5 3.27 23.30 -0.46
CA LEU A 5 2.62 21.99 -0.56
C LEU A 5 3.45 20.88 0.08
N LEU A 6 4.78 21.01 0.09
CA LEU A 6 5.67 20.01 0.66
C LEU A 6 5.39 19.74 2.17
N PRO A 7 5.15 20.76 3.02
CA PRO A 7 4.71 20.52 4.39
C PRO A 7 3.39 19.75 4.50
N LEU A 8 2.45 19.97 3.56
CA LEU A 8 1.20 19.24 3.53
C LEU A 8 1.43 17.76 3.23
N VAL A 9 2.33 17.44 2.30
CA VAL A 9 2.72 16.04 2.02
C VAL A 9 3.26 15.36 3.27
N TYR A 10 4.10 16.04 4.07
CA TYR A 10 4.60 15.47 5.32
C TYR A 10 3.50 15.26 6.36
N TRP A 11 2.61 16.23 6.54
CA TRP A 11 1.50 16.12 7.49
C TRP A 11 0.54 15.00 7.11
N PHE A 12 0.15 14.93 5.83
CA PHE A 12 -0.70 13.84 5.36
C PHE A 12 0.05 12.51 5.38
N GLY A 13 1.35 12.49 5.08
CA GLY A 13 2.21 11.29 5.19
C GLY A 13 2.23 10.72 6.60
N LEU A 14 2.34 11.59 7.62
CA LEU A 14 2.24 11.21 9.02
C LEU A 14 0.86 10.62 9.37
N VAL A 15 -0.21 11.26 8.91
CA VAL A 15 -1.59 10.77 9.13
C VAL A 15 -1.79 9.40 8.48
N VAL A 16 -1.29 9.22 7.26
CA VAL A 16 -1.33 7.95 6.53
C VAL A 16 -0.49 6.88 7.22
N ALA A 17 0.72 7.23 7.67
CA ALA A 17 1.57 6.30 8.42
C ALA A 17 0.86 5.82 9.70
N PHE A 18 0.23 6.75 10.43
CA PHE A 18 -0.52 6.42 11.64
C PHE A 18 -1.75 5.56 11.35
N ALA A 19 -2.52 5.88 10.30
CA ALA A 19 -3.65 5.07 9.87
C ALA A 19 -3.21 3.64 9.48
N GLY A 20 -2.08 3.52 8.76
CA GLY A 20 -1.47 2.24 8.43
C GLY A 20 -1.04 1.45 9.66
N LEU A 21 -0.43 2.08 10.66
CA LEU A 21 -0.05 1.43 11.93
C LEU A 21 -1.27 0.90 12.68
N VAL A 22 -2.30 1.73 12.82
CA VAL A 22 -3.55 1.36 13.50
C VAL A 22 -4.23 0.22 12.75
N GLY A 23 -4.36 0.33 11.43
CA GLY A 23 -4.96 -0.72 10.60
C GLY A 23 -4.18 -2.02 10.62
N TYR A 24 -2.84 -1.98 10.57
CA TYR A 24 -1.98 -3.16 10.66
C TYR A 24 -2.16 -3.90 11.99
N SER A 25 -2.30 -3.13 13.07
CA SER A 25 -2.44 -3.65 14.43
C SER A 25 -3.88 -4.09 14.75
N SER A 26 -4.82 -3.69 13.90
CA SER A 26 -6.22 -4.06 14.01
C SER A 26 -6.46 -5.45 13.42
N LEU A 27 -7.14 -6.29 14.18
CA LEU A 27 -7.63 -7.58 13.69
C LEU A 27 -9.05 -7.39 13.16
N PRO A 28 -9.30 -7.75 11.90
CA PRO A 28 -10.62 -7.62 11.30
C PRO A 28 -11.61 -8.61 11.91
N SER A 29 -12.88 -8.20 11.95
CA SER A 29 -13.98 -9.06 12.35
C SER A 29 -14.19 -10.17 11.32
N TYR A 30 -14.41 -11.42 11.74
CA TYR A 30 -14.75 -12.48 10.79
C TYR A 30 -16.23 -12.86 10.92
N GLU A 31 -17.05 -12.26 10.07
CA GLU A 31 -18.43 -12.66 9.84
C GLU A 31 -18.55 -13.19 8.40
N PHE A 32 -19.11 -14.39 8.24
CA PHE A 32 -19.28 -15.04 6.93
C PHE A 32 -20.06 -14.15 5.94
N ASP A 33 -21.03 -13.37 6.44
CA ASP A 33 -21.87 -12.48 5.64
C ASP A 33 -21.13 -11.24 5.08
N ARG A 34 -19.94 -10.92 5.62
CA ARG A 34 -19.13 -9.78 5.15
C ARG A 34 -18.11 -10.14 4.08
N HIS A 35 -18.04 -11.41 3.72
CA HIS A 35 -16.99 -11.94 2.85
C HIS A 35 -16.92 -11.23 1.48
N GLU A 36 -18.05 -10.98 0.82
CA GLU A 36 -18.08 -10.27 -0.46
C GLU A 36 -17.62 -8.81 -0.33
N ARG A 37 -17.96 -8.15 0.78
CA ARG A 37 -17.52 -6.76 1.05
C ARG A 37 -16.02 -6.70 1.25
N TYR A 38 -15.43 -7.66 1.98
CA TYR A 38 -13.98 -7.74 2.17
C TYR A 38 -13.23 -7.91 0.86
N VAL A 39 -13.66 -8.85 0.03
CA VAL A 39 -13.02 -9.12 -1.27
C VAL A 39 -13.08 -7.86 -2.16
N ARG A 40 -14.22 -7.17 -2.18
CA ARG A 40 -14.39 -5.91 -2.93
C ARG A 40 -13.51 -4.78 -2.39
N ALA A 41 -13.46 -4.61 -1.07
CA ALA A 41 -12.66 -3.58 -0.42
C ALA A 41 -11.15 -3.81 -0.65
N ILE A 42 -10.69 -5.04 -0.53
CA ILE A 42 -9.31 -5.45 -0.80
C ILE A 42 -8.95 -5.19 -2.28
N ALA A 43 -9.81 -5.59 -3.21
CA ALA A 43 -9.57 -5.36 -4.64
C ALA A 43 -9.52 -3.87 -4.99
N ALA A 44 -10.42 -3.06 -4.42
CA ALA A 44 -10.42 -1.62 -4.60
C ALA A 44 -9.16 -0.97 -4.01
N PHE A 45 -8.76 -1.39 -2.81
CA PHE A 45 -7.53 -0.93 -2.18
C PHE A 45 -6.32 -1.20 -3.07
N TYR A 46 -6.14 -2.43 -3.55
CA TYR A 46 -4.98 -2.76 -4.39
C TYR A 46 -5.02 -2.07 -5.74
N LEU A 47 -6.19 -1.84 -6.33
CA LEU A 47 -6.31 -1.03 -7.55
C LEU A 47 -5.81 0.41 -7.31
N VAL A 48 -6.22 1.04 -6.21
CA VAL A 48 -5.81 2.41 -5.87
C VAL A 48 -4.33 2.45 -5.51
N ALA A 49 -3.86 1.54 -4.65
CA ALA A 49 -2.48 1.52 -4.19
C ALA A 49 -1.51 1.32 -5.37
N THR A 50 -1.77 0.34 -6.23
CA THR A 50 -0.90 0.09 -7.39
C THR A 50 -0.95 1.20 -8.42
N PHE A 51 -2.12 1.83 -8.62
CA PHE A 51 -2.21 3.04 -9.43
C PHE A 51 -1.36 4.18 -8.87
N CYS A 52 -1.37 4.39 -7.55
CA CYS A 52 -0.55 5.39 -6.88
C CYS A 52 0.94 5.12 -7.08
N PHE A 53 1.38 3.88 -6.90
CA PHE A 53 2.78 3.48 -7.11
C PHE A 53 3.22 3.65 -8.58
N LEU A 54 2.36 3.32 -9.53
CA LEU A 54 2.62 3.57 -10.96
C LEU A 54 2.69 5.06 -11.27
N LEU A 55 1.75 5.86 -10.76
CA LEU A 55 1.72 7.30 -10.97
C LEU A 55 2.96 7.97 -10.37
N HIS A 56 3.33 7.56 -9.16
CA HIS A 56 4.57 7.96 -8.49
C HIS A 56 5.77 7.62 -9.36
N ALA A 57 5.96 6.36 -9.75
CA ALA A 57 7.07 5.93 -10.59
C ALA A 57 7.16 6.68 -11.92
N VAL A 58 6.03 6.84 -12.63
CA VAL A 58 5.98 7.58 -13.90
C VAL A 58 6.34 9.05 -13.69
N SER A 59 5.89 9.67 -12.59
CA SER A 59 6.20 11.06 -12.30
C SER A 59 7.70 11.30 -12.14
N HIS A 60 8.39 10.41 -11.42
CA HIS A 60 9.82 10.49 -11.14
C HIS A 60 10.68 10.26 -12.39
N VAL A 61 10.17 9.54 -13.40
CA VAL A 61 10.83 9.43 -14.72
C VAL A 61 10.86 10.79 -15.45
N PHE A 62 9.80 11.59 -15.33
CA PHE A 62 9.71 12.88 -16.04
C PHE A 62 10.20 14.07 -15.21
N ARG A 63 10.06 14.01 -13.88
CA ARG A 63 10.47 15.06 -12.95
C ARG A 63 10.83 14.44 -11.60
N PRO A 64 12.05 14.65 -11.07
CA PRO A 64 12.53 13.94 -9.87
C PRO A 64 11.72 14.21 -8.60
N ILE A 65 10.95 15.30 -8.52
CA ILE A 65 9.97 15.51 -7.45
C ILE A 65 8.76 16.22 -8.06
N CYS A 66 7.59 15.58 -7.98
CA CYS A 66 6.30 16.19 -8.32
C CYS A 66 5.40 16.22 -7.08
N VAL A 67 5.48 17.30 -6.31
CA VAL A 67 4.77 17.45 -5.02
C VAL A 67 3.25 17.23 -5.14
N TYR A 68 2.65 17.59 -6.28
CA TYR A 68 1.23 17.35 -6.54
C TYR A 68 0.87 15.87 -6.62
N ILE A 69 1.77 15.06 -7.20
CA ILE A 69 1.57 13.62 -7.34
C ILE A 69 1.76 12.95 -5.99
N GLU A 70 2.77 13.34 -5.20
CA GLU A 70 2.94 12.85 -3.83
C GLU A 70 1.70 13.16 -2.97
N LEU A 71 1.21 14.40 -3.04
CA LEU A 71 0.00 14.78 -2.30
C LEU A 71 -1.22 13.94 -2.73
N PHE A 72 -1.38 13.71 -4.03
CA PHE A 72 -2.44 12.85 -4.54
C PHE A 72 -2.29 11.40 -4.04
N VAL A 73 -1.08 10.83 -4.11
CA VAL A 73 -0.77 9.47 -3.67
C VAL A 73 -1.14 9.28 -2.20
N VAL A 74 -0.70 10.20 -1.34
CA VAL A 74 -0.98 10.14 0.10
C VAL A 74 -2.48 10.27 0.39
N LEU A 75 -3.17 11.21 -0.26
CA LEU A 75 -4.62 11.38 -0.08
C LEU A 75 -5.42 10.17 -0.59
N ALA A 76 -5.04 9.63 -1.75
CA ALA A 76 -5.70 8.46 -2.34
C ALA A 76 -5.49 7.20 -1.48
N LEU A 77 -4.27 6.98 -0.98
CA LEU A 77 -3.98 5.87 -0.06
C LEU A 77 -4.69 6.05 1.28
N PHE A 78 -4.79 7.27 1.80
CA PHE A 78 -5.57 7.56 2.99
C PHE A 78 -7.04 7.15 2.79
N ALA A 79 -7.67 7.64 1.72
CA ALA A 79 -9.05 7.32 1.40
C ALA A 79 -9.27 5.81 1.19
N ALA A 80 -8.35 5.14 0.48
CA ALA A 80 -8.41 3.69 0.27
C ALA A 80 -8.25 2.90 1.58
N SER A 81 -7.38 3.35 2.48
CA SER A 81 -7.17 2.73 3.79
C SER A 81 -8.40 2.89 4.70
N LEU A 82 -9.04 4.06 4.68
CA LEU A 82 -10.30 4.28 5.40
C LEU A 82 -11.42 3.41 4.85
N TYR A 83 -11.53 3.33 3.52
CA TYR A 83 -12.50 2.45 2.86
C TYR A 83 -12.29 0.99 3.28
N LEU A 84 -11.04 0.50 3.24
CA LEU A 84 -10.69 -0.83 3.70
C LEU A 84 -11.03 -1.03 5.18
N MET A 85 -10.71 -0.07 6.05
CA MET A 85 -10.95 -0.17 7.49
C MET A 85 -12.44 -0.19 7.85
N LEU A 86 -13.25 0.63 7.18
CA LEU A 86 -14.70 0.68 7.37
C LEU A 86 -15.36 -0.63 6.94
N ASP A 87 -14.93 -1.20 5.81
CA ASP A 87 -15.51 -2.44 5.31
C ASP A 87 -15.01 -3.67 6.10
N THR A 88 -13.75 -3.68 6.54
CA THR A 88 -13.15 -4.82 7.29
C THR A 88 -13.51 -4.85 8.78
N GLY A 89 -13.81 -3.69 9.36
CA GLY A 89 -14.11 -3.53 10.78
C GLY A 89 -12.87 -3.76 11.67
N VAL A 90 -12.95 -3.28 12.91
CA VAL A 90 -11.90 -3.45 13.92
C VAL A 90 -12.50 -4.16 15.12
N GLU A 91 -12.06 -5.39 15.40
CA GLU A 91 -12.54 -6.18 16.54
C GLU A 91 -11.60 -6.11 17.74
N ARG A 92 -10.29 -6.20 17.48
CA ARG A 92 -9.26 -6.24 18.52
C ARG A 92 -8.02 -5.51 18.04
N PHE A 93 -7.33 -4.86 18.97
CA PHE A 93 -6.04 -4.23 18.73
C PHE A 93 -4.93 -5.08 19.34
N ASP A 94 -3.90 -5.43 18.56
CA ASP A 94 -2.73 -6.16 19.02
C ASP A 94 -1.50 -5.24 19.09
N ALA A 95 -1.13 -4.86 20.31
CA ALA A 95 0.01 -3.99 20.57
C ALA A 95 1.36 -4.62 20.16
N ARG A 96 1.46 -5.95 20.08
CA ARG A 96 2.70 -6.61 19.60
C ARG A 96 2.93 -6.28 18.13
N ARG A 97 1.87 -6.32 17.33
CA ARG A 97 1.90 -6.00 15.90
C ARG A 97 2.21 -4.52 15.66
N PHE A 98 1.70 -3.64 16.51
CA PHE A 98 2.05 -2.22 16.48
C PHE A 98 3.55 -2.01 16.67
N LYS A 99 4.12 -2.63 17.71
CA LYS A 99 5.56 -2.60 17.98
C LYS A 99 6.37 -3.20 16.81
N ASP A 100 5.94 -4.32 16.26
CA ASP A 100 6.63 -4.98 15.15
C ASP A 100 6.63 -4.11 13.89
N ALA A 101 5.51 -3.48 13.55
CA ALA A 101 5.44 -2.52 12.44
C ALA A 101 6.38 -1.33 12.64
N LEU A 102 6.45 -0.76 13.85
CA LEU A 102 7.41 0.29 14.18
C LEU A 102 8.86 -0.19 13.96
N LEU A 103 9.19 -1.39 14.43
CA LEU A 103 10.52 -1.98 14.24
C LEU A 103 10.84 -2.18 12.75
N TYR A 104 9.91 -2.72 11.96
CA TYR A 104 10.13 -2.89 10.52
C TYR A 104 10.31 -1.56 9.80
N GLY A 105 9.51 -0.54 10.13
CA GLY A 105 9.66 0.81 9.58
C GLY A 105 11.01 1.44 9.96
N ALA A 106 11.44 1.28 11.21
CA ALA A 106 12.75 1.75 11.67
C ALA A 106 13.90 1.04 10.95
N VAL A 107 13.81 -0.27 10.75
CA VAL A 107 14.81 -1.04 9.99
C VAL A 107 14.88 -0.57 8.54
N ALA A 108 13.73 -0.43 7.86
CA ALA A 108 13.70 0.06 6.48
C ALA A 108 14.26 1.49 6.36
N TRP A 109 13.95 2.35 7.33
CA TRP A 109 14.51 3.70 7.41
C TRP A 109 16.04 3.67 7.56
N LEU A 110 16.55 2.89 8.52
CA LEU A 110 17.99 2.76 8.76
C LEU A 110 18.71 2.19 7.55
N MET A 111 18.13 1.19 6.88
CA MET A 111 18.65 0.66 5.63
C MET A 111 18.81 1.77 4.58
N GLY A 112 17.79 2.59 4.38
CA GLY A 112 17.85 3.72 3.45
C GLY A 112 18.91 4.77 3.85
N ARG A 113 19.04 5.07 5.15
CA ARG A 113 20.10 5.99 5.65
C ARG A 113 21.52 5.49 5.37
N HIS A 114 21.72 4.19 5.26
CA HIS A 114 23.01 3.58 4.95
C HIS A 114 23.25 3.34 3.45
N MET A 115 22.27 3.62 2.59
CA MET A 115 22.44 3.59 1.14
C MET A 115 23.15 4.88 0.67
N THR A 116 24.47 4.87 0.68
CA THR A 116 25.33 6.01 0.32
C THR A 116 25.38 6.34 -1.17
N PHE A 117 24.70 5.57 -2.02
CA PHE A 117 24.76 5.68 -3.48
C PHE A 117 23.58 6.46 -4.09
N VAL A 118 22.66 6.96 -3.26
CA VAL A 118 21.42 7.61 -3.68
C VAL A 118 21.44 9.06 -3.17
N GLU A 119 22.10 9.94 -3.92
CA GLU A 119 22.08 11.39 -3.65
C GLU A 119 20.77 12.03 -4.16
N GLU A 120 20.21 11.50 -5.25
CA GLU A 120 18.92 11.84 -5.83
C GLU A 120 18.12 10.56 -6.14
N TYR A 121 16.79 10.64 -6.23
CA TYR A 121 15.97 9.47 -6.56
C TYR A 121 16.27 9.00 -8.00
N PRO A 122 16.87 7.82 -8.20
CA PRO A 122 17.41 7.46 -9.50
C PRO A 122 16.30 7.03 -10.46
N VAL A 123 16.48 7.33 -11.75
CA VAL A 123 15.52 6.93 -12.79
C VAL A 123 15.37 5.41 -12.82
N GLU A 124 16.45 4.66 -12.57
CA GLU A 124 16.44 3.20 -12.46
C GLU A 124 15.51 2.72 -11.33
N ALA A 125 15.47 3.42 -10.20
CA ALA A 125 14.54 3.10 -9.10
C ALA A 125 13.09 3.27 -9.55
N SER A 126 12.78 4.34 -10.27
CA SER A 126 11.44 4.57 -10.83
C SER A 126 11.02 3.45 -11.78
N VAL A 127 11.94 3.01 -12.65
CA VAL A 127 11.69 1.89 -13.57
C VAL A 127 11.44 0.58 -12.81
N ILE A 128 12.27 0.26 -11.81
CA ILE A 128 12.10 -0.94 -10.98
C ILE A 128 10.74 -0.91 -10.29
N MET A 129 10.37 0.21 -9.66
CA MET A 129 9.10 0.40 -8.99
C MET A 129 7.90 0.23 -9.95
N ALA A 130 7.99 0.80 -11.16
CA ALA A 130 6.97 0.61 -12.18
C ALA A 130 6.85 -0.87 -12.61
N CYS A 131 7.98 -1.54 -12.86
CA CYS A 131 8.02 -2.95 -13.23
C CYS A 131 7.44 -3.87 -12.16
N LEU A 132 7.66 -3.57 -10.87
CA LEU A 132 7.09 -4.34 -9.76
C LEU A 132 5.59 -4.06 -9.60
N SER A 133 5.16 -2.82 -9.79
CA SER A 133 3.77 -2.39 -9.53
C SER A 133 2.79 -2.68 -10.68
N PHE A 134 3.28 -2.69 -11.93
CA PHE A 134 2.42 -2.87 -13.11
C PHE A 134 1.69 -4.22 -13.15
N PRO A 135 2.34 -5.38 -12.92
CA PRO A 135 1.64 -6.66 -12.84
C PRO A 135 0.56 -6.65 -11.75
N VAL A 136 0.84 -5.98 -10.62
CA VAL A 136 -0.11 -5.87 -9.51
C VAL A 136 -1.35 -5.08 -9.91
N PHE A 137 -1.16 -3.97 -10.63
CA PHE A 137 -2.25 -3.18 -11.16
C PHE A 137 -3.11 -3.97 -12.15
N ALA A 138 -2.49 -4.65 -13.13
CA ALA A 138 -3.21 -5.43 -14.13
C ALA A 138 -4.07 -6.55 -13.51
N VAL A 139 -3.50 -7.30 -12.56
CA VAL A 139 -4.22 -8.36 -11.85
C VAL A 139 -5.35 -7.78 -10.99
N SER A 140 -5.09 -6.69 -10.27
CA SER A 140 -6.10 -6.05 -9.40
C SER A 140 -7.28 -5.51 -10.21
N ALA A 141 -7.01 -4.89 -11.37
CA ALA A 141 -8.04 -4.41 -12.29
C ALA A 141 -8.91 -5.54 -12.84
N TYR A 142 -8.29 -6.65 -13.25
CA TYR A 142 -9.00 -7.84 -13.71
C TYR A 142 -9.89 -8.45 -12.61
N LEU A 143 -9.35 -8.60 -11.39
CA LEU A 143 -10.09 -9.10 -10.24
C LEU A 143 -11.29 -8.21 -9.92
N PHE A 144 -11.07 -6.90 -9.84
CA PHE A 144 -12.13 -5.93 -9.55
C PHE A 144 -13.25 -5.98 -10.60
N TYR A 145 -12.89 -6.03 -11.89
CA TYR A 145 -13.85 -6.19 -12.98
C TYR A 145 -14.67 -7.49 -12.84
N SER A 146 -13.99 -8.60 -12.56
CA SER A 146 -14.60 -9.92 -12.43
C SER A 146 -15.56 -10.02 -11.23
N ILE A 147 -15.20 -9.44 -10.09
CA ILE A 147 -16.05 -9.32 -8.90
C ILE A 147 -17.30 -8.49 -9.21
N ARG A 148 -17.14 -7.33 -9.87
CA ARG A 148 -18.27 -6.45 -10.23
C ARG A 148 -19.26 -7.12 -11.19
N LYS A 149 -18.77 -7.98 -12.07
CA LYS A 149 -19.59 -8.78 -13.00
C LYS A 149 -20.16 -10.06 -12.37
N LYS A 150 -19.89 -10.33 -11.08
CA LYS A 150 -20.24 -11.58 -10.39
C LYS A 150 -19.78 -12.84 -11.14
N ALA A 151 -18.71 -12.72 -11.93
CA ALA A 151 -18.20 -13.81 -12.76
C ALA A 151 -17.37 -14.82 -11.94
N ILE A 152 -16.79 -14.36 -10.82
CA ILE A 152 -15.90 -15.16 -9.97
C ILE A 152 -16.22 -14.86 -8.50
N TYR A 153 -16.39 -15.91 -7.71
CA TYR A 153 -16.39 -15.83 -6.25
C TYR A 153 -15.03 -16.29 -5.71
N PHE A 154 -14.41 -15.47 -4.87
CA PHE A 154 -13.19 -15.82 -4.15
C PHE A 154 -13.51 -16.12 -2.70
N ASN A 155 -12.96 -17.18 -2.14
CA ASN A 155 -12.83 -17.32 -0.69
C ASN A 155 -11.36 -17.22 -0.28
N PHE A 156 -11.06 -16.42 0.75
CA PHE A 156 -9.71 -16.20 1.27
C PHE A 156 -9.61 -16.80 2.67
N GLU A 157 -9.00 -17.98 2.78
CA GLU A 157 -8.84 -18.69 4.06
C GLU A 157 -7.96 -17.89 5.06
N GLU A 158 -7.17 -16.92 4.58
CA GLU A 158 -6.28 -16.10 5.41
C GLU A 158 -6.41 -14.58 5.16
N HIS A 159 -7.64 -14.06 5.06
CA HIS A 159 -7.93 -12.63 4.87
C HIS A 159 -7.22 -11.71 5.87
N ARG A 160 -6.97 -12.15 7.12
CA ARG A 160 -6.26 -11.37 8.14
C ARG A 160 -4.86 -10.96 7.70
N VAL A 161 -4.11 -11.87 7.09
CA VAL A 161 -2.75 -11.60 6.61
C VAL A 161 -2.80 -10.59 5.47
N ILE A 162 -3.74 -10.77 4.53
CA ILE A 162 -3.94 -9.89 3.38
C ILE A 162 -4.26 -8.46 3.83
N ILE A 163 -5.28 -8.30 4.68
CA ILE A 163 -5.74 -6.99 5.19
C ILE A 163 -4.62 -6.30 5.98
N SER A 164 -3.94 -7.06 6.84
CA SER A 164 -2.83 -6.55 7.61
C SER A 164 -1.71 -6.04 6.72
N SER A 165 -1.25 -6.84 5.78
CA SER A 165 -0.20 -6.43 4.86
C SER A 165 -0.62 -5.23 3.99
N SER A 166 -1.91 -5.08 3.66
CA SER A 166 -2.43 -3.86 3.02
C SER A 166 -2.16 -2.62 3.87
N PHE A 167 -2.50 -2.65 5.15
CA PHE A 167 -2.21 -1.53 6.05
C PHE A 167 -0.72 -1.31 6.31
N PHE A 168 0.09 -2.37 6.21
CA PHE A 168 1.55 -2.24 6.30
C PHE A 168 2.13 -1.46 5.11
N ILE A 169 1.59 -1.68 3.90
CA ILE A 169 1.93 -0.87 2.72
C ILE A 169 1.57 0.61 2.97
N VAL A 170 0.36 0.87 3.47
CA VAL A 170 -0.08 2.24 3.82
C VAL A 170 0.89 2.89 4.81
N TYR A 171 1.31 2.16 5.84
CA TYR A 171 2.26 2.65 6.84
C TYR A 171 3.60 3.04 6.20
N LEU A 172 4.19 2.15 5.41
CA LEU A 172 5.50 2.37 4.81
C LEU A 172 5.48 3.47 3.75
N THR A 173 4.43 3.57 2.92
CA THR A 173 4.27 4.70 1.98
C THR A 173 4.08 6.02 2.72
N GLY A 174 3.33 6.04 3.83
CA GLY A 174 3.21 7.23 4.66
C GLY A 174 4.56 7.71 5.23
N LEU A 175 5.38 6.78 5.73
CA LEU A 175 6.76 7.08 6.12
C LEU A 175 7.61 7.52 4.92
N GLY A 176 7.41 6.90 3.76
CA GLY A 176 8.08 7.25 2.51
C GLY A 176 7.84 8.71 2.16
N SER A 177 6.59 9.15 2.15
CA SER A 177 6.21 10.55 1.85
C SER A 177 6.74 11.55 2.89
N MET A 178 6.91 11.15 4.15
CA MET A 178 7.60 11.98 5.16
C MET A 178 9.11 12.11 4.93
N SER A 179 9.67 11.24 4.08
CA SER A 179 11.11 11.11 3.86
C SER A 179 11.56 11.61 2.50
N LEU A 180 10.75 12.42 1.80
CA LEU A 180 11.09 12.90 0.45
C LEU A 180 12.42 13.67 0.39
N ASP A 181 12.80 14.33 1.48
CA ASP A 181 14.10 15.03 1.61
C ASP A 181 15.29 14.09 1.82
N PHE A 182 15.02 12.80 2.03
CA PHE A 182 16.00 11.73 2.17
C PHE A 182 15.76 10.69 1.06
N PRO A 183 16.19 10.95 -0.19
CA PRO A 183 15.85 10.13 -1.35
C PRO A 183 16.15 8.63 -1.17
N SER A 184 17.24 8.32 -0.47
CA SER A 184 17.63 6.95 -0.14
C SER A 184 16.67 6.24 0.83
N VAL A 185 16.11 6.97 1.80
CA VAL A 185 15.10 6.48 2.75
C VAL A 185 13.76 6.32 2.06
N HIS A 186 13.35 7.32 1.29
CA HIS A 186 12.13 7.27 0.49
C HIS A 186 12.15 6.05 -0.44
N TYR A 187 13.25 5.86 -1.18
CA TYR A 187 13.45 4.70 -2.04
C TYR A 187 13.37 3.37 -1.30
N ALA A 188 14.06 3.22 -0.17
CA ALA A 188 14.04 1.97 0.60
C ALA A 188 12.63 1.61 1.07
N LEU A 189 11.86 2.60 1.55
CA LEU A 189 10.49 2.40 2.03
C LEU A 189 9.54 2.02 0.88
N GLU A 190 9.64 2.68 -0.27
CA GLU A 190 8.84 2.38 -1.46
C GLU A 190 9.17 1.00 -2.06
N LEU A 191 10.46 0.62 -2.07
CA LEU A 191 10.92 -0.70 -2.52
C LEU A 191 10.35 -1.82 -1.63
N VAL A 192 10.44 -1.66 -0.30
CA VAL A 192 9.88 -2.63 0.64
C VAL A 192 8.35 -2.71 0.49
N SER A 193 7.67 -1.57 0.34
CA SER A 193 6.22 -1.52 0.12
C SER A 193 5.80 -2.25 -1.16
N SER A 194 6.53 -2.07 -2.25
CA SER A 194 6.33 -2.80 -3.52
C SER A 194 6.56 -4.31 -3.37
N GLY A 195 7.58 -4.70 -2.61
CA GLY A 195 7.83 -6.10 -2.27
C GLY A 195 6.66 -6.73 -1.51
N ILE A 196 6.08 -5.98 -0.56
CA ILE A 196 4.89 -6.42 0.18
C ILE A 196 3.66 -6.50 -0.73
N LEU A 197 3.45 -5.54 -1.65
CA LEU A 197 2.38 -5.60 -2.64
C LEU A 197 2.42 -6.90 -3.45
N LEU A 198 3.60 -7.29 -3.93
CA LEU A 198 3.81 -8.55 -4.65
C LEU A 198 3.58 -9.77 -3.75
N PHE A 199 4.09 -9.74 -2.52
CA PHE A 199 3.84 -10.80 -1.55
C PHE A 199 2.34 -11.00 -1.31
N VAL A 200 1.57 -9.92 -1.14
CA VAL A 200 0.13 -10.07 -0.89
C VAL A 200 -0.59 -10.62 -2.09
N LEU A 201 -0.24 -10.21 -3.32
CA LEU A 201 -0.81 -10.87 -4.49
C LEU A 201 -0.52 -12.36 -4.52
N TYR A 202 0.72 -12.75 -4.24
CA TYR A 202 1.09 -14.15 -4.18
C TYR A 202 0.24 -14.90 -3.14
N ARG A 203 0.02 -14.31 -1.96
CA ARG A 203 -0.88 -14.87 -0.94
C ARG A 203 -2.32 -14.95 -1.45
N MET A 204 -2.84 -13.87 -2.02
CA MET A 204 -4.18 -13.83 -2.60
C MET A 204 -4.35 -14.92 -3.65
N TRP A 205 -3.39 -15.11 -4.55
CA TRP A 205 -3.42 -16.17 -5.55
C TRP A 205 -3.41 -17.57 -4.93
N LYS A 206 -2.54 -17.81 -3.95
CA LYS A 206 -2.42 -19.12 -3.29
C LYS A 206 -3.68 -19.50 -2.49
N VAL A 207 -4.29 -18.51 -1.83
CA VAL A 207 -5.46 -18.74 -0.97
C VAL A 207 -6.79 -18.46 -1.68
N ALA A 208 -6.75 -17.94 -2.92
CA ALA A 208 -7.92 -17.74 -3.75
C ALA A 208 -8.49 -19.09 -4.20
N ARG A 209 -9.63 -19.46 -3.62
CA ARG A 209 -10.48 -20.49 -4.22
C ARG A 209 -11.44 -19.83 -5.20
N VAL A 210 -11.24 -20.07 -6.49
CA VAL A 210 -12.12 -19.61 -7.57
C VAL A 210 -13.33 -20.53 -7.60
N PHE A 211 -14.51 -20.02 -7.26
CA PHE A 211 -15.76 -20.62 -7.68
C PHE A 211 -16.20 -19.89 -8.95
N ILE A 212 -16.05 -20.58 -10.09
CA ILE A 212 -16.74 -20.21 -11.32
C ILE A 212 -18.16 -20.72 -11.15
N ASN A 213 -19.17 -19.86 -11.33
CA ASN A 213 -20.55 -20.33 -11.41
C ASN A 213 -20.63 -21.34 -12.58
N ALA A 214 -20.89 -22.60 -12.25
CA ALA A 214 -21.32 -23.61 -13.22
C ALA A 214 -22.75 -23.31 -13.69
#